data_AF-I8X2C5-F1
#
_entry.id   AF-I8X2C5-F1
#
_cell.length_a   1.000
_cell.length_b   1.000
_cell.length_c   1.000
_cell.angle_alpha   90.00
_cell.angle_beta   90.00
_cell.angle_gamma   90.00
#
_symmetry.space_group_name_H-M   'P 1'
#
loop_
_entity.id
_entity.type
_entity.pdbx_description
1 polymer ?
#
loop_
_entity_poly.entity_id
_entity_poly.type
_entity_poly.pdbx_seq_one_letter_code
_entity_poly.pdbx_strand_id
1 'polypeptide(L)'
;MKRLGLTLVAALCLAATTFAAGNQPTTAKWEGNINVNKLSQYLNLNSMQSEEVSNICEYFTEQMGRAASAKKNKEAKLHNAIYGNLKLMKRTLTNEQYSKYAALLNITLKNKGIELNK
;
A
#
# COMPACT_ATOMS: atom_id res chain seq x y z
N MET A 1 3.81 11.07 35.20
CA MET A 1 2.98 11.95 34.35
C MET A 1 3.50 11.90 32.93
N LYS A 2 2.62 11.58 31.97
CA LYS A 2 2.91 11.41 30.54
C LYS A 2 3.25 12.76 29.91
N ARG A 3 4.34 12.84 29.14
CA ARG A 3 4.55 13.90 28.14
C ARG A 3 4.79 13.23 26.79
N LEU A 4 3.68 12.88 26.13
CA LEU A 4 3.66 12.46 24.74
C LEU A 4 3.71 13.74 23.89
N GLY A 5 4.92 14.15 23.53
CA GLY A 5 5.15 15.17 22.53
C GLY A 5 5.61 14.50 21.24
N LEU A 6 4.72 14.40 20.25
CA LEU A 6 5.06 14.67 18.85
C LEU A 6 3.76 14.74 18.03
N THR A 7 3.33 15.97 17.75
CA THR A 7 2.31 16.27 16.75
C THR A 7 2.89 15.93 15.38
N LEU A 8 2.49 14.81 14.78
CA LEU A 8 2.81 14.50 13.38
C LEU A 8 1.64 14.96 12.52
N VAL A 9 1.67 16.23 12.09
CA VAL A 9 0.76 16.72 11.05
C VAL A 9 1.39 16.36 9.70
N ALA A 10 0.98 15.22 9.15
CA ALA A 10 1.21 14.92 7.74
C ALA A 10 -0.10 15.14 6.98
N ALA A 11 -0.39 16.39 6.65
CA ALA A 11 -1.42 16.72 5.66
C ALA A 11 -0.92 16.35 4.26
N LEU A 12 -0.95 15.06 3.93
CA LEU A 12 -0.87 14.58 2.55
C LEU A 12 -2.26 14.68 1.94
N CYS A 13 -2.66 15.91 1.58
CA CYS A 13 -3.86 16.13 0.78
C CYS A 13 -3.59 15.66 -0.65
N LEU A 14 -3.84 14.39 -0.91
CA LEU A 14 -4.05 13.91 -2.28
C LEU A 14 -5.48 14.32 -2.64
N ALA A 15 -5.61 15.28 -3.56
CA ALA A 15 -6.90 15.74 -4.05
C ALA A 15 -7.71 14.55 -4.59
N ALA A 16 -8.75 14.18 -3.85
CA ALA A 16 -9.73 13.18 -4.27
C ALA A 16 -10.82 13.90 -5.06
N THR A 17 -10.82 13.75 -6.39
CA THR A 17 -12.01 14.05 -7.18
C THR A 17 -13.05 12.98 -6.90
N THR A 18 -14.13 13.32 -6.20
CA THR A 18 -15.27 12.44 -5.96
C THR A 18 -16.16 12.41 -7.20
N PHE A 19 -16.48 11.21 -7.69
CA PHE A 19 -17.58 11.00 -8.63
C PHE A 19 -18.69 10.18 -7.97
N ALA A 20 -19.92 10.55 -8.29
CA ALA A 20 -21.17 10.02 -7.74
C ALA A 20 -21.39 8.53 -8.08
N ALA A 21 -22.04 7.84 -7.15
CA ALA A 21 -22.33 6.41 -7.21
C ALA A 21 -23.46 6.08 -8.20
N GLY A 22 -23.24 5.05 -9.02
CA GLY A 22 -24.25 4.41 -9.86
C GLY A 22 -23.65 3.24 -10.64
N ASN A 23 -23.73 2.03 -10.08
CA ASN A 23 -23.45 0.73 -10.73
C ASN A 23 -22.12 0.56 -11.50
N GLN A 24 -21.04 1.22 -11.07
CA GLN A 24 -19.70 0.84 -11.53
C GLN A 24 -19.12 -0.23 -10.60
N PRO A 25 -18.53 -1.33 -11.12
CA PRO A 25 -17.67 -2.16 -10.29
C PRO A 25 -16.63 -1.21 -9.71
N THR A 26 -16.39 -1.23 -8.39
CA THR A 26 -15.45 -0.33 -7.72
C THR A 26 -14.10 -0.38 -8.45
N THR A 27 -13.93 0.56 -9.38
CA THR A 27 -12.74 0.79 -10.17
C THR A 27 -11.86 1.68 -9.32
N ALA A 28 -11.46 1.15 -8.15
CA ALA A 28 -10.30 1.64 -7.45
C ALA A 28 -9.12 1.44 -8.41
N LYS A 29 -8.89 2.44 -9.27
CA LYS A 29 -7.80 2.44 -10.23
C LYS A 29 -6.55 2.63 -9.38
N TRP A 30 -5.78 1.57 -9.24
CA TRP A 30 -4.48 1.64 -8.58
C TRP A 30 -3.55 2.47 -9.48
N GLU A 31 -3.54 3.78 -9.26
CA GLU A 31 -2.50 4.70 -9.76
C GLU A 31 -1.45 4.90 -8.65
N GLY A 32 -0.94 3.79 -8.13
CA GLY A 32 -0.04 3.78 -6.98
C GLY A 32 1.41 3.91 -7.42
N ASN A 33 1.86 5.13 -7.73
CA ASN A 33 3.30 5.42 -7.70
C ASN A 33 3.75 5.39 -6.23
N ILE A 34 4.33 4.27 -5.80
CA ILE A 34 4.90 4.17 -4.46
C ILE A 34 6.19 5.00 -4.46
N ASN A 35 6.23 6.04 -3.64
CA ASN A 35 7.46 6.78 -3.43
C ASN A 35 8.37 5.98 -2.48
N VAL A 36 9.21 5.11 -3.07
CA VAL A 36 10.11 4.21 -2.33
C VAL A 36 11.09 4.99 -1.46
N ASN A 37 11.51 6.20 -1.87
CA ASN A 37 12.39 7.05 -1.05
C ASN A 37 11.71 7.45 0.26
N LYS A 38 10.46 7.93 0.20
CA LYS A 38 9.68 8.29 1.39
C LYS A 38 9.35 7.07 2.24
N LEU A 39 9.04 5.93 1.61
CA LEU A 39 8.80 4.68 2.31
C LEU A 39 10.05 4.21 3.06
N SER A 40 11.21 4.31 2.42
CA SER A 40 12.51 3.93 3.01
C SER A 40 12.85 4.80 4.22
N GLN A 41 12.61 6.11 4.13
CA GLN A 41 12.76 7.04 5.24
C GLN A 41 11.79 6.72 6.39
N TYR A 42 10.51 6.50 6.09
CA TYR A 42 9.49 6.18 7.09
C TYR A 42 9.79 4.89 7.86
N LEU A 43 10.30 3.88 7.16
CA LEU A 43 10.66 2.59 7.75
C LEU A 43 12.09 2.53 8.29
N ASN A 44 12.88 3.60 8.11
CA ASN A 44 14.30 3.64 8.47
C ASN A 44 15.06 2.42 7.92
N LEU A 45 14.96 2.20 6.60
CA LEU A 45 15.58 1.05 5.94
C LEU A 45 17.09 1.25 5.81
N ASN A 46 17.85 0.16 5.99
CA ASN A 46 19.24 0.13 5.54
C ASN A 46 19.33 -0.03 4.01
N SER A 47 20.54 0.02 3.45
CA SER A 47 20.75 -0.03 2.00
C SER A 47 20.21 -1.32 1.35
N MET A 48 20.51 -2.47 1.96
CA MET A 48 20.05 -3.78 1.47
C MET A 48 18.52 -3.90 1.52
N GLN A 49 17.90 -3.45 2.62
CA GLN A 49 16.45 -3.41 2.72
C GLN A 49 15.82 -2.45 1.71
N SER A 50 16.46 -1.31 1.45
CA SER A 50 15.95 -0.30 0.51
C SER A 50 15.90 -0.83 -0.92
N GLU A 51 16.94 -1.54 -1.35
CA GLU A 51 16.99 -2.21 -2.66
C GLU A 51 15.88 -3.26 -2.80
N GLU A 52 15.77 -4.18 -1.83
CA GLU A 52 14.75 -5.21 -1.84
C GLU A 52 13.33 -4.63 -1.77
N VAL A 53 13.10 -3.62 -0.93
CA VAL A 53 11.80 -2.93 -0.85
C VAL A 53 11.46 -2.25 -2.17
N SER A 54 12.43 -1.66 -2.88
CA SER A 54 12.22 -1.09 -4.21
C SER A 54 11.73 -2.16 -5.20
N ASN A 55 12.43 -3.30 -5.26
CA ASN A 55 12.07 -4.42 -6.14
C ASN A 55 10.67 -4.98 -5.82
N ILE A 56 10.34 -5.10 -4.53
CA ILE A 56 9.02 -5.57 -4.08
C ILE A 56 7.92 -4.55 -4.43
N CYS A 57 8.19 -3.25 -4.30
CA CYS A 57 7.24 -2.19 -4.64
C CYS A 57 6.97 -2.11 -6.14
N GLU A 58 7.98 -2.32 -6.98
CA GLU A 58 7.83 -2.43 -8.43
C GLU A 58 6.96 -3.63 -8.79
N TYR A 59 7.31 -4.83 -8.30
CA TYR A 59 6.52 -6.04 -8.51
C TYR A 59 5.07 -5.89 -8.04
N PHE A 60 4.85 -5.29 -6.87
CA PHE A 60 3.51 -5.04 -6.35
C PHE A 60 2.71 -4.10 -7.26
N THR A 61 3.34 -3.03 -7.77
CA THR A 61 2.71 -2.09 -8.69
C THR A 61 2.27 -2.80 -9.98
N GLU A 62 3.10 -3.68 -10.53
CA GLU A 62 2.74 -4.50 -11.68
C GLU A 62 1.56 -5.45 -11.39
N GLN A 63 1.60 -6.18 -10.26
CA GLN A 63 0.54 -7.12 -9.90
C GLN A 63 -0.81 -6.40 -9.67
N MET A 64 -0.78 -5.22 -9.05
CA MET A 64 -1.97 -4.38 -8.90
C MET A 64 -2.49 -3.88 -10.25
N GLY A 65 -1.61 -3.51 -11.18
CA GLY A 65 -1.99 -3.15 -12.56
C GLY A 65 -2.63 -4.32 -13.33
N ARG A 66 -2.09 -5.54 -13.16
CA ARG A 66 -2.67 -6.78 -13.72
C ARG A 66 -4.02 -7.12 -13.10
N ALA A 67 -4.19 -6.91 -11.79
CA ALA A 67 -5.47 -7.08 -11.12
C ALA A 67 -6.50 -6.06 -11.61
N ALA A 68 -6.11 -4.79 -11.75
CA ALA A 68 -6.99 -3.71 -12.19
C ALA A 68 -7.51 -3.91 -13.63
N SER A 69 -6.69 -4.46 -14.52
CA SER A 69 -7.04 -4.73 -15.93
C SER A 69 -7.69 -6.09 -16.18
N ALA A 70 -7.85 -6.93 -15.15
CA ALA A 70 -8.38 -8.27 -15.30
C ALA A 70 -9.88 -8.28 -15.64
N LYS A 71 -10.25 -9.03 -16.70
CA LYS A 71 -11.66 -9.25 -17.11
C LYS A 71 -12.42 -10.26 -16.25
N LYS A 72 -11.70 -11.18 -15.59
CA LYS A 72 -12.22 -12.25 -14.72
C LYS A 72 -11.33 -12.39 -13.49
N ASN A 73 -11.87 -12.90 -12.38
CA ASN A 73 -11.15 -13.16 -11.13
C ASN A 73 -10.42 -11.93 -10.56
N LYS A 74 -11.00 -10.73 -10.74
CA LYS A 74 -10.39 -9.46 -10.35
C LYS A 74 -10.08 -9.42 -8.85
N GLU A 75 -11.03 -9.84 -8.02
CA GLU A 75 -10.89 -9.86 -6.56
C GLU A 75 -9.79 -10.84 -6.10
N ALA A 76 -9.78 -12.06 -6.63
CA ALA A 76 -8.73 -13.03 -6.32
C ALA A 76 -7.33 -12.52 -6.73
N LYS A 77 -7.20 -11.87 -7.90
CA LYS A 77 -5.93 -11.25 -8.34
C LYS A 77 -5.52 -10.09 -7.44
N LEU A 78 -6.47 -9.27 -7.02
CA LEU A 78 -6.24 -8.17 -6.08
C LEU A 78 -5.73 -8.69 -4.73
N HIS A 79 -6.41 -9.70 -4.17
CA HIS A 79 -5.99 -10.34 -2.92
C HIS A 79 -4.59 -10.98 -3.05
N ASN A 80 -4.33 -11.68 -4.16
CA ASN A 80 -3.02 -12.28 -4.41
C ASN A 80 -1.91 -11.22 -4.51
N ALA A 81 -2.16 -10.08 -5.16
CA ALA A 81 -1.20 -8.99 -5.24
C ALA A 81 -0.87 -8.43 -3.84
N ILE A 82 -1.91 -8.18 -3.03
CA ILE A 82 -1.75 -7.60 -1.69
C ILE A 82 -1.08 -8.58 -0.72
N TYR A 83 -1.56 -9.82 -0.64
CA TYR A 83 -0.97 -10.82 0.25
C TYR A 83 0.42 -11.26 -0.21
N GLY A 84 0.66 -11.31 -1.53
CA GLY A 84 1.98 -11.55 -2.09
C GLY A 84 2.98 -10.48 -1.66
N ASN A 85 2.60 -9.21 -1.78
CA ASN A 85 3.41 -8.08 -1.31
C ASN A 85 3.68 -8.15 0.20
N LEU A 86 2.65 -8.37 1.04
CA LEU A 86 2.83 -8.53 2.49
C LEU A 86 3.79 -9.67 2.84
N LYS A 87 3.69 -10.81 2.14
CA LYS A 87 4.58 -11.95 2.35
C LYS A 87 6.04 -11.63 2.02
N LEU A 88 6.28 -10.92 0.92
CA LEU A 88 7.64 -10.52 0.52
C LEU A 88 8.21 -9.50 1.52
N MET A 89 7.44 -8.47 1.87
CA MET A 89 7.85 -7.45 2.86
C MET A 89 8.18 -8.06 4.21
N LYS A 90 7.43 -9.08 4.67
CA LYS A 90 7.71 -9.79 5.92
C LYS A 90 9.06 -10.51 5.94
N ARG A 91 9.59 -10.90 4.78
CA ARG A 91 10.91 -11.56 4.67
C ARG A 91 12.07 -10.55 4.67
N THR A 92 11.81 -9.34 4.20
CA THR A 92 12.82 -8.27 4.05
C THR A 92 12.91 -7.35 5.27
N LEU A 93 11.79 -7.10 5.93
CA LEU A 93 11.67 -6.13 7.02
C LEU A 93 11.80 -6.79 8.40
N THR A 94 12.27 -6.01 9.38
CA THR A 94 12.14 -6.41 10.80
C THR A 94 10.67 -6.42 11.21
N ASN A 95 10.35 -7.05 12.35
CA ASN A 95 8.97 -7.06 12.86
C ASN A 95 8.39 -5.65 13.07
N GLU A 96 9.20 -4.71 13.55
CA GLU A 96 8.76 -3.32 13.76
C GLU A 96 8.47 -2.61 12.42
N GLN A 97 9.39 -2.74 11.46
CA GLN A 97 9.24 -2.19 10.12
C GLN A 97 8.03 -2.79 9.39
N TYR A 98 7.85 -4.11 9.48
CA TYR A 98 6.72 -4.81 8.88
C TYR A 98 5.39 -4.35 9.46
N SER A 99 5.31 -4.17 10.78
CA SER A 99 4.09 -3.66 11.43
C SER A 99 3.73 -2.25 10.94
N LYS A 100 4.72 -1.35 10.87
CA LYS A 100 4.55 0.00 10.31
C LYS A 100 4.11 -0.03 8.85
N TYR A 101 4.72 -0.90 8.04
CA TYR A 101 4.37 -1.10 6.64
C TYR A 101 2.95 -1.61 6.46
N ALA A 102 2.56 -2.66 7.18
CA ALA A 102 1.23 -3.26 7.08
C ALA A 102 0.12 -2.26 7.48
N ALA A 103 0.36 -1.46 8.54
CA ALA A 103 -0.56 -0.40 8.94
C ALA A 103 -0.71 0.67 7.84
N LEU A 104 0.40 1.13 7.26
CA LEU A 104 0.39 2.10 6.16
C LEU A 104 -0.33 1.56 4.92
N LEU A 105 -0.06 0.30 4.55
CA LEU A 105 -0.73 -0.35 3.42
C LEU A 105 -2.23 -0.46 3.67
N ASN A 106 -2.64 -0.88 4.85
CA ASN A 106 -4.06 -0.99 5.21
C ASN A 106 -4.79 0.36 5.10
N ILE A 107 -4.20 1.44 5.63
CA ILE A 107 -4.75 2.80 5.49
C ILE A 107 -4.82 3.20 4.01
N THR A 108 -3.79 2.90 3.23
CA THR A 108 -3.73 3.21 1.80
C THR A 108 -4.84 2.48 1.01
N LEU A 109 -5.05 1.20 1.30
CA LEU A 109 -6.09 0.38 0.68
C LEU A 109 -7.49 0.89 1.04
N LYS A 110 -7.73 1.15 2.34
CA LYS A 110 -9.01 1.69 2.82
C LYS A 110 -9.33 3.05 2.18
N ASN A 111 -8.35 3.94 2.08
CA ASN A 111 -8.52 5.25 1.43
C ASN A 111 -8.83 5.12 -0.07
N LYS A 112 -8.51 3.98 -0.69
CA LYS A 112 -8.85 3.66 -2.08
C LYS A 112 -10.13 2.83 -2.21
N GLY A 113 -10.86 2.59 -1.13
CA GLY A 113 -12.07 1.76 -1.13
C GLY A 113 -11.81 0.26 -1.36
N ILE A 114 -10.59 -0.20 -1.06
CA ILE A 114 -10.20 -1.61 -1.13
C ILE A 114 -10.25 -2.20 0.28
N GLU A 115 -11.17 -3.13 0.50
CA GLU A 115 -11.33 -3.86 1.75
C GLU A 115 -10.87 -5.31 1.55
N LEU A 116 -10.07 -5.82 2.49
CA LEU A 116 -9.52 -7.18 2.42
C LEU A 116 -10.42 -8.25 3.06
N ASN A 117 -11.40 -7.81 3.84
CA ASN A 117 -12.32 -8.67 4.59
C ASN A 117 -13.74 -8.33 4.15
N LYS A 118 -14.19 -8.93 3.05
CA LYS A 118 -15.62 -9.00 2.72
C LYS A 118 -16.12 -10.41 2.89
#